data_AF-A0A2M8ANW1-F1
#
_entry.id   AF-A0A2M8ANW1-F1
#
_cell.length_a   1.000
_cell.length_b   1.000
_cell.length_c   1.000
_cell.angle_alpha   90.00
_cell.angle_beta   90.00
_cell.angle_gamma   90.00
#
_symmetry.space_group_name_H-M   'P 1'
#
loop_
_entity.id
_entity.type
_entity.pdbx_description
1 polymer ?
#
loop_
_entity_poly.entity_id
_entity_poly.type
_entity_poly.pdbx_seq_one_letter_code
_entity_poly.pdbx_strand_id
1 'polypeptide(L)'
;MLSQFNKGQKCVVLRYLGLNKYKIKYKHWTGYVTSEYLVINDEMRLVKKQYEAYVAYEKNESLESSPIKMPNNDEKIPLKVPKMEEIKIQAPIKLIAELIEEDSRLTDTLIKTVEKKIEPEPKMDCRYLLNETDVFEGTHIIRTENYKVSDDLQIELFKKGNKKYVFFNFSGDLGCASSYTHNRSFVKIYLENNDQLTIFHTWDMDCADFSLKGMLTSSTIAKLKESPIKSIYLQGTKANHLIENIMYQEFFMDTLKCID
;
A
#
# COMPACT_ATOMS: atom_id res chain seq x y z
N MET A 1 -26.61 11.86 -13.84
CA MET A 1 -28.01 12.20 -13.49
C MET A 1 -28.20 11.95 -12.00
N LEU A 2 -28.55 12.96 -11.20
CA LEU A 2 -28.79 12.79 -9.76
C LEU A 2 -30.12 12.07 -9.55
N SER A 3 -30.07 10.80 -9.14
CA SER A 3 -31.26 10.07 -8.70
C SER A 3 -31.51 10.42 -7.23
N GLN A 4 -32.70 10.95 -6.93
CA GLN A 4 -33.10 11.29 -5.57
C GLN A 4 -33.78 10.07 -4.92
N PHE A 5 -33.45 9.81 -3.65
CA PHE A 5 -34.12 8.80 -2.84
C PHE A 5 -35.08 9.49 -1.88
N ASN A 6 -36.28 8.93 -1.72
CA ASN A 6 -37.21 9.38 -0.70
C ASN A 6 -36.93 8.65 0.62
N LYS A 7 -37.15 9.34 1.74
CA LYS A 7 -37.02 8.77 3.08
C LYS A 7 -37.82 7.46 3.20
N GLY A 8 -37.20 6.43 3.80
CA GLY A 8 -37.83 5.12 4.01
C GLY A 8 -37.72 4.14 2.85
N GLN A 9 -37.12 4.54 1.73
CA GLN A 9 -36.89 3.63 0.61
C GLN A 9 -35.68 2.73 0.86
N LYS A 10 -35.84 1.43 0.57
CA LYS A 10 -34.79 0.42 0.76
C LYS A 10 -33.73 0.53 -0.33
N CYS A 11 -32.47 0.40 0.06
CA CYS A 11 -31.32 0.21 -0.83
C CYS A 11 -30.44 -0.93 -0.30
N VAL A 12 -29.54 -1.44 -1.15
CA VAL A 12 -28.56 -2.46 -0.78
C VAL A 12 -27.21 -1.79 -0.68
N VAL A 13 -26.52 -1.98 0.45
CA VAL A 13 -25.14 -1.51 0.61
C VAL A 13 -24.20 -2.50 -0.05
N LEU A 14 -23.37 -2.01 -0.96
CA LEU A 14 -22.39 -2.82 -1.68
C LEU A 14 -21.02 -2.78 -1.00
N ARG A 15 -20.59 -1.60 -0.52
CA ARG A 15 -19.26 -1.40 0.07
C ARG A 15 -19.22 -0.15 0.97
N TYR A 16 -18.40 -0.20 2.02
CA TYR A 16 -17.99 0.98 2.80
C TYR A 16 -16.65 1.51 2.29
N LEU A 17 -16.53 2.84 2.15
CA LEU A 17 -15.39 3.50 1.49
C LEU A 17 -14.59 4.40 2.43
N GLY A 18 -14.85 4.36 3.74
CA GLY A 18 -14.30 5.31 4.71
C GLY A 18 -15.05 6.65 4.72
N LEU A 19 -14.69 7.51 5.69
CA LEU A 19 -15.28 8.84 5.90
C LEU A 19 -16.82 8.85 5.88
N ASN A 20 -17.45 7.83 6.47
CA ASN A 20 -18.90 7.66 6.51
C ASN A 20 -19.58 7.57 5.11
N LYS A 21 -18.83 7.22 4.07
CA LYS A 21 -19.34 7.09 2.69
C LYS A 21 -19.56 5.62 2.33
N TYR A 22 -20.72 5.33 1.72
CA TYR A 22 -21.14 4.01 1.30
C TYR A 22 -21.41 4.00 -0.21
N LYS A 23 -21.09 2.89 -0.86
CA LYS A 23 -21.59 2.55 -2.18
C LYS A 23 -22.87 1.75 -2.02
N ILE A 24 -23.95 2.18 -2.67
CA ILE A 24 -25.26 1.53 -2.59
C ILE A 24 -25.80 1.20 -3.98
N LYS A 25 -26.67 0.21 -4.03
CA LYS A 25 -27.55 -0.11 -5.15
C LYS A 25 -28.99 0.16 -4.76
N TYR A 26 -29.66 1.00 -5.53
CA TYR A 26 -31.08 1.31 -5.39
C TYR A 26 -31.77 1.12 -6.74
N LYS A 27 -32.69 0.17 -6.83
CA LYS A 27 -33.31 -0.25 -8.09
C LYS A 27 -32.21 -0.57 -9.13
N HIS A 28 -32.19 0.12 -10.25
CA HIS A 28 -31.18 0.00 -11.30
C HIS A 28 -30.01 1.00 -11.15
N TRP A 29 -30.05 1.87 -10.13
CA TRP A 29 -29.00 2.86 -9.88
C TRP A 29 -27.99 2.31 -8.89
N THR A 30 -26.71 2.51 -9.19
CA THR A 30 -25.61 2.32 -8.23
C THR A 30 -25.01 3.68 -7.97
N GLY A 31 -24.69 4.01 -6.73
CA GLY A 31 -24.21 5.35 -6.39
C GLY A 31 -23.58 5.41 -5.01
N TYR A 32 -23.19 6.61 -4.61
CA TYR A 32 -22.55 6.87 -3.34
C TYR A 32 -23.44 7.72 -2.45
N VAL A 33 -23.42 7.43 -1.16
CA VAL A 33 -24.22 8.15 -0.17
C VAL A 33 -23.45 8.22 1.15
N THR A 34 -23.60 9.33 1.85
CA THR A 34 -23.10 9.50 3.22
C THR A 34 -24.05 8.85 4.22
N SER A 35 -23.52 8.46 5.39
CA SER A 35 -24.31 7.80 6.44
C SER A 35 -25.53 8.60 6.91
N GLU A 36 -25.50 9.93 6.75
CA GLU A 36 -26.60 10.83 7.13
C GLU A 36 -27.91 10.56 6.37
N TYR A 37 -27.84 9.94 5.19
CA TYR A 37 -29.01 9.57 4.39
C TYR A 37 -29.35 8.06 4.48
N LEU A 38 -28.67 7.31 5.34
CA LEU A 38 -28.87 5.88 5.51
C LEU A 38 -29.30 5.54 6.95
N VAL A 39 -30.22 4.58 7.06
CA VAL A 39 -30.46 3.90 8.33
C VAL A 39 -29.43 2.78 8.45
N ILE A 40 -28.47 2.96 9.36
CA ILE A 40 -27.36 2.02 9.55
C ILE A 40 -27.83 0.83 10.40
N ASN A 41 -27.81 -0.37 9.81
CA ASN A 41 -28.10 -1.63 10.52
C ASN A 41 -26.83 -2.28 11.09
N ASP A 42 -26.98 -3.40 11.80
CA ASP A 42 -25.85 -4.08 12.47
C ASP A 42 -24.82 -4.66 11.49
N GLU A 43 -25.25 -5.17 10.33
CA GLU A 43 -24.34 -5.66 9.29
C GLU A 43 -23.45 -4.54 8.74
N MET A 44 -24.01 -3.35 8.51
CA MET A 44 -23.25 -2.19 8.07
C MET A 44 -22.24 -1.72 9.13
N ARG A 45 -22.60 -1.81 10.42
CA ARG A 45 -21.65 -1.54 11.52
C ARG A 45 -20.51 -2.54 11.51
N LEU A 46 -20.80 -3.81 11.25
CA LEU A 46 -19.78 -4.85 11.15
C LEU A 46 -18.83 -4.59 9.97
N VAL A 47 -19.36 -4.24 8.80
CA VAL A 47 -18.55 -3.90 7.61
C VAL A 47 -17.68 -2.66 7.87
N LYS A 48 -18.22 -1.64 8.55
CA LYS A 48 -17.44 -0.47 8.96
C LYS A 48 -16.31 -0.88 9.93
N LYS A 49 -16.62 -1.70 10.93
CA LYS A 49 -15.63 -2.20 11.90
C LYS A 49 -14.55 -3.06 11.24
N GLN A 50 -14.91 -3.90 10.27
CA GLN A 50 -13.97 -4.71 9.49
C GLN A 50 -13.04 -3.83 8.65
N TYR A 51 -13.58 -2.81 7.98
CA TYR A 51 -12.79 -1.85 7.23
C TYR A 51 -11.84 -1.06 8.14
N GLU A 52 -12.32 -0.59 9.30
CA GLU A 52 -11.48 0.11 10.28
C GLU A 52 -10.40 -0.80 10.87
N ALA A 53 -10.71 -2.07 11.14
CA ALA A 53 -9.74 -3.07 11.59
C ALA A 53 -8.71 -3.41 10.50
N TYR A 54 -9.12 -3.49 9.24
CA TYR A 54 -8.23 -3.68 8.10
C TYR A 54 -7.25 -2.50 7.96
N VAL A 55 -7.77 -1.27 8.01
CA VAL A 55 -6.93 -0.05 7.97
C VAL A 55 -6.01 0.03 9.19
N ALA A 56 -6.45 -0.41 10.37
CA ALA A 56 -5.62 -0.48 11.57
C ALA A 56 -4.56 -1.59 11.49
N TYR A 57 -4.88 -2.73 10.89
CA TYR A 57 -3.94 -3.82 10.63
C TYR A 57 -2.86 -3.39 9.63
N GLU A 58 -3.23 -2.74 8.51
CA GLU A 58 -2.25 -2.16 7.58
C GLU A 58 -1.34 -1.12 8.24
N LYS A 59 -1.84 -0.40 9.26
CA LYS A 59 -1.07 0.54 10.08
C LYS A 59 -0.20 -0.12 11.17
N ASN A 60 -0.47 -1.36 11.54
CA ASN A 60 0.28 -2.08 12.58
C ASN A 60 1.32 -3.03 11.97
N GLU A 61 1.07 -3.60 10.79
CA GLU A 61 2.07 -4.37 10.03
C GLU A 61 3.27 -3.48 9.61
N SER A 62 3.06 -2.16 9.49
CA SER A 62 4.13 -1.17 9.31
C SER A 62 4.92 -0.84 10.59
N LEU A 63 4.51 -1.34 11.77
CA LEU A 63 5.15 -1.07 13.07
C LEU A 63 5.92 -2.28 13.65
N GLU A 64 5.65 -3.52 13.20
CA GLU A 64 6.31 -4.72 13.76
C GLU A 64 7.67 -5.08 13.12
N SER A 65 8.12 -4.38 12.08
CA SER A 65 9.50 -4.50 11.55
C SER A 65 10.43 -3.45 12.15
N SER A 66 10.81 -3.61 13.42
CA SER A 66 11.98 -2.92 14.02
C SER A 66 12.57 -3.76 15.17
N PRO A 67 13.90 -3.93 15.23
CA PRO A 67 14.54 -4.91 16.08
C PRO A 67 14.45 -4.58 17.57
N ILE A 68 14.40 -5.64 18.38
CA ILE A 68 14.57 -5.66 19.83
C ILE A 68 15.77 -4.75 20.21
N LYS A 69 15.49 -3.61 20.84
CA LYS A 69 16.51 -2.83 21.54
C LYS A 69 16.63 -3.36 22.96
N MET A 70 17.71 -4.10 23.22
CA MET A 70 18.19 -4.33 24.59
C MET A 70 18.69 -3.00 25.16
N PRO A 71 18.27 -2.59 26.37
CA PRO A 71 18.95 -1.52 27.09
C PRO A 71 20.20 -2.07 27.77
N ASN A 72 21.36 -1.51 27.42
CA ASN A 72 22.58 -1.62 28.23
C ASN A 72 22.43 -0.73 29.46
N ASN A 73 22.57 -1.29 30.65
CA ASN A 73 23.02 -0.57 31.84
C ASN A 73 23.91 -1.49 32.67
N ASP A 74 25.14 -1.03 32.88
CA ASP A 74 26.13 -1.61 33.78
C ASP A 74 25.69 -1.43 35.24
N GLU A 75 25.47 -2.53 35.97
CA GLU A 75 25.75 -2.56 37.42
C GLU A 75 26.09 -3.99 37.85
N LYS A 76 27.30 -4.15 38.42
CA LYS A 76 27.81 -5.43 38.95
C LYS A 76 27.18 -5.72 40.31
N ILE A 77 26.90 -6.99 40.62
CA ILE A 77 27.23 -7.75 41.86
C ILE A 77 26.54 -9.15 41.79
N PRO A 78 27.19 -10.24 42.29
CA PRO A 78 27.07 -11.60 41.74
C PRO A 78 26.22 -12.55 42.60
N LEU A 79 25.73 -13.69 42.09
CA LEU A 79 25.50 -14.88 42.93
C LEU A 79 25.43 -16.20 42.14
N LYS A 80 25.99 -17.24 42.77
CA LYS A 80 26.31 -18.61 42.34
C LYS A 80 25.11 -19.44 41.84
N VAL A 81 25.33 -20.32 40.86
CA VAL A 81 24.41 -21.41 40.46
C VAL A 81 25.08 -22.77 40.75
N PRO A 82 24.46 -23.71 41.49
CA PRO A 82 24.99 -25.05 41.69
C PRO A 82 24.65 -26.00 40.52
N LYS A 83 25.53 -26.99 40.29
CA LYS A 83 25.40 -28.09 39.31
C LYS A 83 24.37 -29.14 39.75
N MET A 84 23.62 -29.71 38.80
CA MET A 84 22.99 -31.06 38.77
C MET A 84 22.36 -31.23 37.37
N GLU A 85 22.29 -32.36 36.67
CA GLU A 85 22.94 -33.67 36.59
C GLU A 85 22.49 -34.24 35.23
N GLU A 86 23.34 -35.00 34.52
CA GLU A 86 23.07 -35.50 33.16
C GLU A 86 22.05 -36.66 33.15
N ILE A 87 21.02 -36.59 32.31
CA ILE A 87 20.19 -37.75 31.94
C ILE A 87 20.50 -38.13 30.49
N LYS A 88 21.15 -39.30 30.31
CA LYS A 88 21.36 -39.97 29.02
C LYS A 88 20.08 -40.70 28.60
N ILE A 89 19.57 -40.43 27.40
CA ILE A 89 18.59 -41.30 26.72
C ILE A 89 19.14 -41.65 25.34
N GLN A 90 19.30 -42.95 25.12
CA GLN A 90 19.99 -43.55 23.99
C GLN A 90 18.95 -44.12 23.01
N ALA A 91 18.68 -43.36 21.94
CA ALA A 91 18.04 -43.71 20.65
C ALA A 91 16.57 -44.23 20.66
N PRO A 92 15.79 -43.88 19.60
CA PRO A 92 16.00 -44.51 18.29
C PRO A 92 16.21 -43.47 17.18
N ILE A 93 17.48 -43.14 16.90
CA ILE A 93 17.92 -42.35 15.74
C ILE A 93 17.43 -42.96 14.41
N LYS A 94 17.17 -44.27 14.39
CA LYS A 94 16.68 -45.00 13.21
C LYS A 94 15.30 -44.54 12.72
N LEU A 95 14.38 -44.26 13.65
CA LEU A 95 13.01 -43.85 13.31
C LEU A 95 12.99 -42.40 12.78
N ILE A 96 13.88 -41.55 13.30
CA ILE A 96 14.02 -40.16 12.88
C ILE A 96 14.68 -40.09 11.48
N ALA A 97 15.65 -40.96 11.18
CA ALA A 97 16.29 -41.01 9.87
C ALA A 97 15.34 -41.45 8.75
N GLU A 98 14.45 -42.42 9.01
CA GLU A 98 13.44 -42.86 8.05
C GLU A 98 12.39 -41.77 7.76
N LEU A 99 11.98 -41.01 8.78
CA LEU A 99 11.06 -39.87 8.61
C LEU A 99 11.68 -38.71 7.80
N ILE A 100 12.98 -38.46 7.96
CA ILE A 100 13.70 -37.41 7.20
C ILE A 100 13.89 -37.83 5.73
N GLU A 101 14.13 -39.11 5.44
CA GLU A 101 14.24 -39.60 4.06
C GLU A 101 12.90 -39.55 3.29
N GLU A 102 11.77 -39.85 3.94
CA GLU A 102 10.45 -39.71 3.31
C GLU A 102 10.11 -38.25 3.00
N ASP A 103 10.39 -37.33 3.91
CA ASP A 103 10.13 -35.89 3.73
C ASP A 103 11.00 -35.31 2.59
N SER A 104 12.29 -35.68 2.54
CA SER A 104 13.20 -35.30 1.45
C SER A 104 12.76 -35.81 0.07
N ARG A 105 12.18 -37.02 0.00
CA ARG A 105 11.68 -37.58 -1.26
C ARG A 105 10.38 -36.90 -1.70
N LEU A 106 9.52 -36.53 -0.75
CA LEU A 106 8.31 -35.75 -1.03
C LEU A 106 8.68 -34.36 -1.58
N THR A 107 9.65 -33.68 -0.96
CA THR A 107 10.13 -32.36 -1.41
C THR A 107 10.78 -32.43 -2.79
N ASP A 108 11.60 -33.43 -3.08
CA ASP A 108 12.24 -33.58 -4.41
C ASP A 108 11.22 -33.87 -5.52
N THR A 109 10.14 -34.58 -5.19
CA THR A 109 9.06 -34.88 -6.13
C THR A 109 8.19 -33.63 -6.38
N LEU A 110 7.96 -32.81 -5.34
CA LEU A 110 7.30 -31.51 -5.45
C LEU A 110 8.13 -30.51 -6.27
N ILE A 111 9.44 -30.39 -6.02
CA ILE A 111 10.35 -29.50 -6.75
C ILE A 111 10.38 -29.85 -8.24
N LYS A 112 10.49 -31.13 -8.60
CA LYS A 112 10.44 -31.57 -10.01
C LYS A 112 9.10 -31.33 -10.70
N THR A 113 8.01 -31.26 -9.93
CA THR A 113 6.67 -30.97 -10.44
C THR A 113 6.45 -29.46 -10.60
N VAL A 114 7.08 -28.63 -9.75
CA VAL A 114 7.07 -27.16 -9.81
C VAL A 114 7.96 -26.65 -10.95
N GLU A 115 9.15 -27.22 -11.15
CA GLU A 115 10.10 -26.80 -12.20
C GLU A 115 9.56 -26.97 -13.64
N LYS A 116 8.59 -27.87 -13.84
CA LYS A 116 7.93 -28.09 -15.15
C LYS A 116 6.73 -27.18 -15.44
N LYS A 117 6.35 -26.30 -14.52
CA LYS A 117 5.17 -25.43 -14.60
C LYS A 117 5.43 -23.95 -14.37
N ILE A 118 6.68 -23.50 -14.39
CA ILE A 118 6.97 -22.06 -14.43
C ILE A 118 6.96 -21.63 -15.90
N GLU A 119 5.76 -21.57 -16.47
CA GLU A 119 5.53 -20.63 -17.56
C GLU A 119 5.73 -19.22 -16.97
N PRO A 120 6.46 -18.31 -17.64
CA PRO A 120 6.61 -16.95 -17.14
C PRO A 120 5.21 -16.35 -16.98
N GLU A 121 4.86 -15.95 -15.75
CA GLU A 121 3.59 -15.28 -15.51
C GLU A 121 3.44 -14.11 -16.48
N PRO A 122 2.28 -13.98 -17.14
CA PRO A 122 2.07 -12.91 -18.10
C PRO A 122 2.28 -11.55 -17.43
N LYS A 123 3.07 -10.71 -18.12
CA LYS A 123 3.41 -9.33 -17.77
C LYS A 123 2.21 -8.53 -17.22
N MET A 124 2.24 -8.32 -15.91
CA MET A 124 1.54 -7.31 -15.11
C MET A 124 0.18 -6.82 -15.61
N ASP A 125 -0.88 -7.45 -15.10
CA ASP A 125 -2.22 -6.86 -15.06
C ASP A 125 -2.25 -5.70 -14.06
N CYS A 126 -2.81 -4.58 -14.49
CA CYS A 126 -2.96 -3.39 -13.65
C CYS A 126 -3.85 -3.70 -12.42
N ARG A 127 -3.31 -3.52 -11.21
CA ARG A 127 -4.07 -3.67 -9.97
C ARG A 127 -4.77 -2.37 -9.58
N TYR A 128 -6.09 -2.42 -9.40
CA TYR A 128 -6.94 -1.26 -9.20
C TYR A 128 -7.66 -1.30 -7.84
N LEU A 129 -7.58 -0.19 -7.10
CA LEU A 129 -8.49 0.08 -5.97
C LEU A 129 -9.87 0.50 -6.47
N LEU A 130 -9.91 1.27 -7.57
CA LEU A 130 -11.12 1.79 -8.19
C LEU A 130 -10.93 1.91 -9.70
N ASN A 131 -11.88 1.42 -10.48
CA ASN A 131 -11.90 1.62 -11.94
C ASN A 131 -13.35 1.70 -12.39
N GLU A 132 -13.95 2.89 -12.25
CA GLU A 132 -15.38 3.06 -12.38
C GLU A 132 -15.76 4.44 -12.94
N THR A 133 -16.88 4.50 -13.65
CA THR A 133 -17.52 5.77 -14.03
C THR A 133 -18.36 6.31 -12.89
N ASP A 134 -18.08 7.54 -12.45
CA ASP A 134 -18.98 8.28 -11.58
C ASP A 134 -20.27 8.61 -12.36
N VAL A 135 -21.38 7.99 -11.97
CA VAL A 135 -22.68 8.10 -12.65
C VAL A 135 -23.37 9.45 -12.43
N PHE A 136 -22.91 10.23 -11.46
CA PHE A 136 -23.42 11.58 -11.19
C PHE A 136 -22.72 12.61 -12.07
N GLU A 137 -21.38 12.56 -12.08
CA GLU A 137 -20.53 13.48 -12.85
C GLU A 137 -20.23 13.00 -14.29
N GLY A 138 -20.59 11.76 -14.63
CA GLY A 138 -20.25 11.11 -15.91
C GLY A 138 -18.74 10.92 -16.09
N THR A 139 -17.95 11.05 -15.03
CA THR A 139 -16.48 11.10 -15.11
C THR A 139 -15.89 9.76 -14.73
N HIS A 140 -15.06 9.19 -15.62
CA HIS A 140 -14.33 7.96 -15.33
C HIS A 140 -13.21 8.21 -14.32
N ILE A 141 -13.17 7.39 -13.27
CA ILE A 141 -12.20 7.47 -12.19
C ILE A 141 -11.41 6.15 -12.14
N ILE A 142 -10.09 6.27 -12.21
CA ILE A 142 -9.16 5.15 -12.06
C ILE A 142 -8.26 5.44 -10.87
N ARG A 143 -8.07 4.46 -10.01
CA ARG A 143 -7.15 4.50 -8.88
C ARG A 143 -6.47 3.15 -8.79
N THR A 144 -5.15 3.13 -8.89
CA THR A 144 -4.39 1.90 -8.73
C THR A 144 -4.33 1.49 -7.26
N GLU A 145 -3.87 0.28 -6.97
CA GLU A 145 -3.40 -0.04 -5.62
C GLU A 145 -2.15 0.77 -5.25
N ASN A 146 -1.77 0.75 -3.97
CA ASN A 146 -0.50 1.29 -3.49
C ASN A 146 0.64 0.32 -3.84
N TYR A 147 1.51 0.69 -4.76
CA TYR A 147 2.67 -0.12 -5.11
C TYR A 147 3.83 0.24 -4.19
N LYS A 148 4.40 -0.75 -3.51
CA LYS A 148 5.61 -0.57 -2.71
C LYS A 148 6.80 -0.33 -3.67
N VAL A 149 7.41 0.85 -3.61
CA VAL A 149 8.53 1.27 -4.48
C VAL A 149 9.86 1.29 -3.72
N SER A 150 9.81 1.57 -2.42
CA SER A 150 10.89 1.29 -1.47
C SER A 150 10.28 0.79 -0.15
N ASP A 151 11.11 0.50 0.86
CA ASP A 151 10.59 0.02 2.15
C ASP A 151 9.58 0.97 2.80
N ASP A 152 9.84 2.26 2.65
CA ASP A 152 9.10 3.33 3.32
C ASP A 152 8.23 4.15 2.35
N LEU A 153 8.23 3.84 1.04
CA LEU A 153 7.49 4.59 0.03
C LEU A 153 6.57 3.68 -0.78
N GLN A 154 5.29 4.06 -0.79
CA GLN A 154 4.29 3.52 -1.69
C GLN A 154 3.83 4.59 -2.68
N ILE A 155 3.59 4.19 -3.94
CA ILE A 155 3.10 5.08 -4.99
C ILE A 155 1.77 4.58 -5.55
N GLU A 156 0.84 5.51 -5.73
CA GLU A 156 -0.48 5.27 -6.31
C GLU A 156 -0.73 6.23 -7.48
N LEU A 157 -1.34 5.71 -8.54
CA LEU A 157 -1.78 6.50 -9.69
C LEU A 157 -3.29 6.73 -9.65
N PHE A 158 -3.69 7.96 -9.94
CA PHE A 158 -5.08 8.38 -9.92
C PHE A 158 -5.45 9.18 -11.16
N LYS A 159 -6.54 8.79 -11.83
CA LYS A 159 -7.14 9.50 -12.96
C LYS A 159 -8.55 9.92 -12.58
N LYS A 160 -8.89 11.19 -12.83
CA LYS A 160 -10.28 11.67 -12.84
C LYS A 160 -10.53 12.43 -14.13
N GLY A 161 -11.32 11.83 -15.02
CA GLY A 161 -11.51 12.34 -16.38
C GLY A 161 -10.18 12.35 -17.13
N ASN A 162 -9.76 13.52 -17.63
CA ASN A 162 -8.47 13.68 -18.31
C ASN A 162 -7.31 14.04 -17.38
N LYS A 163 -7.57 14.34 -16.11
CA LYS A 163 -6.54 14.74 -15.15
C LYS A 163 -5.92 13.50 -14.51
N LYS A 164 -4.59 13.42 -14.58
CA LYS A 164 -3.77 12.34 -14.02
C LYS A 164 -2.96 12.88 -12.84
N TYR A 165 -2.85 12.06 -11.81
CA TYR A 165 -2.19 12.39 -10.57
C TYR A 165 -1.39 11.20 -10.07
N VAL A 166 -0.41 11.50 -9.22
CA VAL A 166 0.36 10.54 -8.46
C VAL A 166 0.28 10.90 -6.98
N PHE A 167 0.16 9.88 -6.13
CA PHE A 167 0.32 10.01 -4.69
C PHE A 167 1.62 9.33 -4.27
N PHE A 168 2.43 10.03 -3.49
CA PHE A 168 3.60 9.48 -2.81
C PHE A 168 3.27 9.38 -1.33
N ASN A 169 3.14 8.15 -0.83
CA ASN A 169 2.81 7.86 0.56
C ASN A 169 4.07 7.36 1.26
N PHE A 170 4.67 8.22 2.08
CA PHE A 170 5.89 7.92 2.82
C PHE A 170 5.56 7.68 4.30
N SER A 171 6.11 6.62 4.87
CA SER A 171 5.85 6.20 6.26
C SER A 171 6.63 7.01 7.31
N GLY A 172 7.68 7.73 6.91
CA GLY A 172 8.48 8.56 7.83
C GLY A 172 7.92 9.99 8.03
N ASP A 173 8.38 10.65 9.09
CA ASP A 173 7.96 12.03 9.43
C ASP A 173 8.78 13.07 8.66
N LEU A 174 8.13 13.74 7.69
CA LEU A 174 8.66 14.90 6.97
C LEU A 174 7.99 16.22 7.38
N GLY A 175 7.15 16.19 8.42
CA GLY A 175 6.12 17.18 8.67
C GLY A 175 4.92 16.98 7.75
N CYS A 176 4.27 18.09 7.37
CA CYS A 176 3.10 18.05 6.52
C CYS A 176 3.48 17.97 5.02
N ALA A 177 2.59 17.39 4.21
CA ALA A 177 2.51 17.68 2.80
C ALA A 177 1.71 18.98 2.60
N SER A 178 2.37 20.07 2.21
CA SER A 178 1.76 21.40 2.06
C SER A 178 1.67 21.83 0.60
N SER A 179 0.54 22.43 0.21
CA SER A 179 0.35 23.07 -1.10
C SER A 179 0.65 24.57 -1.09
N TYR A 180 0.88 25.18 0.07
CA TYR A 180 1.09 26.63 0.17
C TYR A 180 2.44 27.04 -0.41
N THR A 181 2.47 28.14 -1.16
CA THR A 181 3.63 28.57 -1.95
C THR A 181 4.91 28.78 -1.14
N HIS A 182 4.81 29.25 0.11
CA HIS A 182 5.95 29.58 0.96
C HIS A 182 6.58 28.36 1.67
N ASN A 183 5.91 27.21 1.67
CA ASN A 183 6.41 25.97 2.29
C ASN A 183 5.96 24.72 1.51
N ARG A 184 5.86 24.86 0.19
CA ARG A 184 5.26 23.84 -0.67
C ARG A 184 6.08 22.57 -0.67
N SER A 185 5.46 21.47 -0.31
CA SER A 185 6.07 20.13 -0.37
C SER A 185 6.19 19.68 -1.82
N PHE A 186 7.25 18.90 -2.09
CA PHE A 186 7.50 18.34 -3.41
C PHE A 186 8.23 17.01 -3.32
N VAL A 187 8.09 16.23 -4.38
CA VAL A 187 8.90 15.05 -4.66
C VAL A 187 9.75 15.34 -5.88
N LYS A 188 11.06 15.09 -5.78
CA LYS A 188 11.97 15.12 -6.93
C LYS A 188 12.37 13.70 -7.28
N ILE A 189 12.14 13.30 -8.52
CA ILE A 189 12.43 11.97 -9.04
C ILE A 189 13.66 12.09 -9.93
N TYR A 190 14.69 11.31 -9.63
CA TYR A 190 15.88 11.18 -10.45
C TYR A 190 15.76 9.89 -11.24
N LEU A 191 15.99 9.97 -12.55
CA LEU A 191 15.94 8.84 -13.46
C LEU A 191 17.36 8.40 -13.85
N GLU A 192 17.50 7.15 -14.27
CA GLU A 192 18.80 6.57 -14.65
C GLU A 192 19.42 7.26 -15.89
N ASN A 193 18.60 7.81 -16.78
CA ASN A 193 19.04 8.60 -17.93
C ASN A 193 19.52 10.03 -17.56
N ASN A 194 19.65 10.34 -16.27
CA ASN A 194 19.99 11.66 -15.71
C ASN A 194 18.90 12.73 -15.82
N ASP A 195 17.69 12.39 -16.28
CA ASP A 195 16.56 13.30 -16.15
C ASP A 195 16.13 13.45 -14.70
N GLN A 196 15.61 14.63 -14.38
CA GLN A 196 14.98 14.90 -13.10
C GLN A 196 13.63 15.58 -13.28
N LEU A 197 12.67 15.19 -12.45
CA LEU A 197 11.32 15.76 -12.42
C LEU A 197 11.00 16.21 -11.02
N THR A 198 10.30 17.34 -10.88
CA THR A 198 9.77 17.79 -9.59
C THR A 198 8.26 17.82 -9.65
N ILE A 199 7.63 17.09 -8.74
CA ILE A 199 6.19 16.97 -8.57
C ILE A 199 5.81 17.70 -7.29
N PHE A 200 5.11 18.81 -7.42
CA PHE A 200 4.67 19.60 -6.27
C PHE A 200 3.34 19.11 -5.73
N HIS A 201 3.14 19.25 -4.42
CA HIS A 201 1.85 18.98 -3.79
C HIS A 201 0.77 19.95 -4.31
N THR A 202 -0.42 19.43 -4.56
CA THR A 202 -1.55 20.16 -5.16
C THR A 202 -2.87 19.99 -4.42
N TRP A 203 -2.87 19.26 -3.30
CA TRP A 203 -4.07 19.00 -2.50
C TRP A 203 -4.07 19.85 -1.23
N ASP A 204 -5.10 19.70 -0.41
CA ASP A 204 -5.15 20.21 0.95
C ASP A 204 -3.96 19.71 1.77
N MET A 205 -3.55 20.53 2.73
CA MET A 205 -2.46 20.20 3.63
C MET A 205 -2.78 18.92 4.41
N ASP A 206 -1.84 17.96 4.40
CA ASP A 206 -1.92 16.72 5.17
C ASP A 206 -0.76 16.64 6.15
N CYS A 207 -1.06 16.46 7.44
CA CYS A 207 -0.08 16.42 8.52
C CYS A 207 -0.14 15.11 9.33
N ALA A 208 -0.96 14.13 8.92
CA ALA A 208 -1.05 12.85 9.60
C ALA A 208 0.11 11.95 9.16
N ASP A 209 0.07 11.52 7.90
CA ASP A 209 1.13 10.77 7.22
C ASP A 209 1.61 11.61 6.03
N PHE A 210 2.87 11.50 5.61
CA PHE A 210 3.33 12.25 4.44
C PHE A 210 2.71 11.66 3.16
N SER A 211 1.57 12.23 2.73
CA SER A 211 0.92 11.89 1.46
C SER A 211 0.96 13.06 0.49
N LEU A 212 1.90 13.00 -0.46
CA LEU A 212 2.01 14.03 -1.49
C LEU A 212 1.19 13.67 -2.72
N LYS A 213 0.11 14.42 -2.97
CA LYS A 213 -0.59 14.40 -4.25
C LYS A 213 -0.06 15.43 -5.24
N GLY A 214 0.45 14.97 -6.37
CA GLY A 214 0.90 15.83 -7.47
C GLY A 214 0.22 15.55 -8.80
N MET A 215 0.18 16.57 -9.66
CA MET A 215 -0.39 16.48 -11.01
C MET A 215 0.65 15.94 -11.99
N LEU A 216 0.23 15.01 -12.84
CA LEU A 216 1.03 14.46 -13.94
C LEU A 216 0.61 15.11 -15.26
N THR A 217 1.44 16.01 -15.79
CA THR A 217 1.24 16.57 -17.13
C THR A 217 1.70 15.58 -18.21
N SER A 218 1.29 15.79 -19.46
CA SER A 218 1.74 14.97 -20.59
C SER A 218 3.27 14.95 -20.74
N SER A 219 3.95 16.07 -20.46
CA SER A 219 5.42 16.14 -20.51
C SER A 219 6.08 15.39 -19.36
N THR A 220 5.52 15.46 -18.15
CA THR A 220 5.97 14.67 -17.00
C THR A 220 5.79 13.17 -17.27
N ILE A 221 4.64 12.77 -17.82
CA ILE A 221 4.35 11.37 -18.16
C ILE A 221 5.31 10.83 -19.22
N ALA A 222 5.59 11.62 -20.27
CA ALA A 222 6.53 11.20 -21.31
C ALA A 222 7.90 10.85 -20.72
N LYS A 223 8.47 11.76 -19.92
CA LYS A 223 9.76 11.55 -19.26
C LYS A 223 9.76 10.36 -18.29
N LEU A 224 8.70 10.21 -17.49
CA LEU A 224 8.59 9.09 -16.53
C LEU A 224 8.48 7.72 -17.21
N LYS A 225 8.16 7.66 -18.51
CA LYS A 225 8.14 6.43 -19.29
C LYS A 225 9.46 6.11 -20.00
N GLU A 226 10.39 7.07 -20.04
CA GLU A 226 11.63 6.94 -20.81
C GLU A 226 12.74 6.20 -20.06
N SER A 227 12.73 6.24 -18.72
CA SER A 227 13.82 5.68 -17.92
C SER A 227 13.35 5.22 -16.54
N PRO A 228 13.95 4.14 -15.98
CA PRO A 228 13.69 3.70 -14.61
C PRO A 228 14.06 4.77 -13.57
N ILE A 229 13.44 4.65 -12.39
CA ILE A 229 13.71 5.48 -11.23
C ILE A 229 15.06 5.09 -10.65
N LYS A 230 15.96 6.07 -10.55
CA LYS A 230 17.25 5.95 -9.85
C LYS A 230 17.10 6.24 -8.36
N SER A 231 16.50 7.36 -8.01
CA SER A 231 16.27 7.77 -6.62
C SER A 231 15.13 8.76 -6.51
N ILE A 232 14.59 8.91 -5.29
CA ILE A 232 13.47 9.81 -5.00
C ILE A 232 13.82 10.67 -3.80
N TYR A 233 13.79 12.00 -3.96
CA TYR A 233 13.93 12.97 -2.89
C TYR A 233 12.56 13.53 -2.49
N LEU A 234 12.22 13.40 -1.22
CA LEU A 234 10.97 13.87 -0.63
C LEU A 234 11.24 15.11 0.22
N GLN A 235 10.43 16.16 0.03
CA GLN A 235 10.48 17.38 0.84
C GLN A 235 9.12 17.64 1.50
N GLY A 236 9.07 17.54 2.83
CA GLY A 236 7.94 18.01 3.63
C GLY A 236 8.20 19.39 4.24
N THR A 237 7.29 19.84 5.11
CA THR A 237 7.40 21.16 5.74
C THR A 237 8.46 21.24 6.85
N LYS A 238 8.88 20.10 7.42
CA LYS A 238 9.86 20.06 8.52
C LYS A 238 11.17 19.39 8.13
N ALA A 239 11.09 18.32 7.35
CA ALA A 239 12.25 17.51 7.00
C ALA A 239 12.21 17.06 5.53
N ASN A 240 13.30 16.43 5.12
CA ASN A 240 13.45 15.83 3.80
C ASN A 240 14.05 14.42 3.94
N HIS A 241 13.91 13.63 2.89
CA HIS A 241 14.45 12.29 2.84
C HIS A 241 14.81 11.90 1.42
N LEU A 242 16.00 11.31 1.24
CA LEU A 242 16.46 10.75 -0.03
C LEU A 242 16.36 9.23 0.03
N ILE A 243 15.60 8.66 -0.90
CA ILE A 243 15.44 7.22 -1.08
C ILE A 243 16.31 6.80 -2.26
N GLU A 244 17.40 6.09 -1.96
CA GLU A 244 18.34 5.57 -2.98
C GLU A 244 18.05 4.11 -3.32
N ASN A 245 17.53 3.31 -2.38
CA ASN A 245 17.17 1.92 -2.63
C ASN A 245 15.74 1.82 -3.20
N ILE A 246 15.63 1.82 -4.52
CA ILE A 246 14.36 1.67 -5.23
C ILE A 246 14.18 0.20 -5.62
N MET A 247 13.20 -0.47 -4.99
CA MET A 247 12.89 -1.88 -5.26
C MET A 247 12.11 -2.06 -6.56
N TYR A 248 11.28 -1.07 -6.93
CA TYR A 248 10.49 -1.11 -8.17
C TYR A 248 10.84 0.05 -9.09
N GLN A 249 11.97 -0.06 -9.79
CA GLN A 249 12.55 1.01 -10.59
C GLN A 249 11.70 1.37 -11.82
N GLU A 250 11.08 0.37 -12.44
CA GLU A 250 10.24 0.51 -13.64
C GLU A 250 8.80 0.91 -13.34
N PHE A 251 8.47 1.23 -12.08
CA PHE A 251 7.10 1.51 -11.63
C PHE A 251 6.33 2.41 -12.61
N PHE A 252 6.88 3.56 -13.00
CA PHE A 252 6.16 4.49 -13.87
C PHE A 252 6.01 3.95 -15.30
N MET A 253 7.01 3.25 -15.82
CA MET A 253 6.99 2.66 -17.16
C MET A 253 5.88 1.61 -17.25
N ASP A 254 5.76 0.78 -16.22
CA ASP A 254 4.81 -0.31 -16.17
C ASP A 254 3.40 0.13 -15.80
N THR A 255 3.24 1.11 -14.90
CA THR A 255 1.94 1.45 -14.32
C THR A 255 1.24 2.64 -14.97
N LEU A 256 1.96 3.56 -15.63
CA LEU A 256 1.31 4.73 -16.26
C LEU A 256 0.33 4.33 -17.37
N LYS A 257 0.54 3.18 -18.03
CA LYS A 257 -0.39 2.60 -19.01
C LYS A 257 -1.76 2.27 -18.41
N CYS A 258 -1.84 2.03 -17.10
CA CYS A 258 -3.07 1.68 -16.38
C CYS A 258 -4.02 2.88 -16.24
N ILE A 259 -3.51 4.10 -16.37
CA ILE A 259 -4.30 5.33 -16.25
C ILE A 259 -4.29 6.14 -17.55
N ASP A 260 -3.81 5.59 -18.66
CA ASP A 260 -3.68 6.34 -19.90
C ASP A 260 -5.00 6.74 -20.55
#